data_AF-A0A2E7HMJ7-F1
#
_entry.id   AF-A0A2E7HMJ7-F1
#
_cell.length_a   1.000
_cell.length_b   1.000
_cell.length_c   1.000
_cell.angle_alpha   90.00
_cell.angle_beta   90.00
_cell.angle_gamma   90.00
#
_symmetry.space_group_name_H-M   'P 1'
#
loop_
_entity.id
_entity.type
_entity.pdbx_description
1 polymer ?
#
loop_
_entity_poly.entity_id
_entity_poly.type
_entity_poly.pdbx_seq_one_letter_code
_entity_poly.pdbx_strand_id
1 'polypeptide(L)'
;MNQKFDFMKLACLFCLACFSISSVYGQNPADMPLRQVISEAQTMIGKGDFAGASPFLDELEVRFEDEKDPAVEKILQQFGFVRGIGYLQSFGKTGNQDFLGKAASAFGFFAEKFPNDPKAVMAMQRRTDCLRALHEWKEAARVIETLLDPSKPYKKQILKRSELLNLYFGRAQCYHIVQDWVKGEPSFRDLLKFADLAKDEDRSAYAVSCLTEMFVVTKRIDEVFPLLPRLSGDTPARYDLRLNVNLMQGASQLKGAGRHVEASLFYALTMTTEEIAAFYTDREKRLQTEVSQIEQFLALKASVLPKRRLSILKDKSNALSMKLTNAKGQLALVKKTPSFTTTLRWRKAENFQETKRDWESFWAFYWLYQDFPKHKSVENFIYAAFASANTVKHREKSIELGEEYLKNESWMKFRPDVTFIMANAYRLEAENQLKIAVALQNAVSTSERNRADTAKQKSNDYYDRFFDLCDKYLALAHKSGAKDEDKKYAKDFVNMMGSVYFKLKRYGDLLEKFAGYENGVM
;
A
#
# COMPACT_ATOMS: atom_id res chain seq x y z
N MET A 1 -17.86 -6.95 -5.63
CA MET A 1 -18.70 -6.13 -4.73
C MET A 1 -19.91 -7.01 -4.41
N ASN A 2 -20.06 -7.47 -3.16
CA ASN A 2 -21.06 -8.42 -2.59
C ASN A 2 -20.46 -9.52 -1.67
N GLN A 3 -19.53 -9.15 -0.79
CA GLN A 3 -18.98 -10.08 0.23
C GLN A 3 -18.75 -9.42 1.60
N LYS A 4 -19.33 -8.22 1.83
CA LYS A 4 -19.17 -7.45 3.08
C LYS A 4 -20.21 -7.79 4.16
N PHE A 5 -21.07 -8.79 3.96
CA PHE A 5 -22.16 -9.13 4.88
C PHE A 5 -21.95 -10.41 5.72
N ASP A 6 -20.88 -11.19 5.49
CA ASP A 6 -20.74 -12.49 6.17
C ASP A 6 -20.00 -12.45 7.50
N PHE A 7 -19.28 -11.37 7.84
CA PHE A 7 -18.52 -11.31 9.10
C PHE A 7 -19.33 -10.92 10.33
N MET A 8 -20.54 -10.34 10.14
CA MET A 8 -21.47 -10.12 11.26
C MET A 8 -22.34 -11.34 11.56
N LYS A 9 -22.36 -12.36 10.67
CA LYS A 9 -23.10 -13.61 10.88
C LYS A 9 -22.38 -14.59 11.81
N LEU A 10 -21.05 -14.57 11.87
CA LEU A 10 -20.30 -15.62 12.57
C LEU A 10 -20.22 -15.44 14.09
N ALA A 11 -20.47 -14.24 14.62
CA ALA A 11 -20.61 -14.02 16.06
C ALA A 11 -22.03 -14.32 16.60
N CYS A 12 -22.99 -14.63 15.73
CA CYS A 12 -24.39 -14.89 16.10
C CYS A 12 -24.80 -16.37 16.05
N LEU A 13 -23.86 -17.30 15.79
CA LEU A 13 -24.20 -18.70 15.49
C LEU A 13 -24.02 -19.71 16.65
N PHE A 14 -23.78 -19.25 17.88
CA PHE A 14 -23.82 -20.11 19.06
C PHE A 14 -24.87 -19.61 20.06
N CYS A 15 -26.15 -19.81 19.71
CA CYS A 15 -27.30 -19.97 20.62
C CYS A 15 -28.62 -20.00 19.81
N LEU A 16 -28.72 -20.91 18.84
CA LEU A 16 -29.96 -21.17 18.10
C LEU A 16 -30.34 -22.64 18.27
N ALA A 17 -31.16 -22.90 19.29
CA ALA A 17 -32.09 -24.03 19.28
C ALA A 17 -33.27 -23.70 20.20
N CYS A 18 -34.43 -23.55 19.55
CA CYS A 18 -35.78 -23.55 20.10
C CYS A 18 -36.19 -22.35 20.95
N PHE A 19 -36.93 -21.41 20.37
CA PHE A 19 -38.30 -21.12 20.81
C PHE A 19 -39.09 -20.39 19.71
N SER A 20 -40.36 -20.73 19.69
CA SER A 20 -41.36 -20.59 18.65
C SER A 20 -41.81 -19.15 18.37
N ILE A 21 -42.35 -18.96 17.17
CA ILE A 21 -43.08 -17.78 16.71
C ILE A 21 -44.16 -17.38 17.73
N SER A 22 -44.14 -16.11 18.14
CA SER A 22 -45.31 -15.44 18.71
C SER A 22 -45.22 -13.96 18.31
N SER A 23 -45.85 -13.64 17.19
CA SER A 23 -46.17 -12.27 16.81
C SER A 23 -47.24 -11.76 17.78
N VAL A 24 -46.82 -11.20 18.91
CA VAL A 24 -47.72 -10.47 19.79
C VAL A 24 -47.92 -9.10 19.15
N TYR A 25 -49.10 -8.86 18.60
CA TYR A 25 -49.64 -7.52 18.39
C TYR A 25 -49.69 -6.84 19.76
N GLY A 26 -48.62 -6.14 20.13
CA GLY A 26 -48.60 -5.27 21.29
C GLY A 26 -49.42 -4.02 21.00
N GLN A 27 -50.28 -3.63 21.95
CA GLN A 27 -50.90 -2.31 21.98
C GLN A 27 -49.83 -1.22 21.74
N ASN A 28 -50.20 -0.15 21.05
CA ASN A 28 -49.29 0.97 20.80
C ASN A 28 -48.83 1.56 22.15
N PRO A 29 -47.52 1.67 22.45
CA PRO A 29 -47.04 2.22 23.71
C PRO A 29 -47.62 3.60 24.06
N ALA A 30 -47.96 4.40 23.04
CA ALA A 30 -48.62 5.70 23.17
C ALA A 30 -49.98 5.63 23.90
N ASP A 31 -50.72 4.52 23.77
CA ASP A 31 -52.05 4.37 24.34
C ASP A 31 -52.04 3.72 25.75
N MET A 32 -50.85 3.37 26.27
CA MET A 32 -50.71 2.69 27.56
C MET A 32 -50.55 3.66 28.74
N PRO A 33 -51.06 3.33 29.94
CA PRO A 33 -50.76 4.06 31.17
C PRO A 33 -49.26 4.04 31.53
N LEU A 34 -48.73 5.14 32.06
CA LEU A 34 -47.30 5.32 32.35
C LEU A 34 -46.67 4.19 33.18
N ARG A 35 -47.39 3.72 34.21
CA ARG A 35 -46.93 2.62 35.07
C ARG A 35 -46.78 1.30 34.31
N GLN A 36 -47.62 1.06 33.31
CA GLN A 36 -47.58 -0.13 32.47
C GLN A 36 -46.42 -0.05 31.47
N VAL A 37 -46.17 1.13 30.87
CA VAL A 37 -45.00 1.37 30.00
C VAL A 37 -43.69 1.11 30.74
N ILE A 38 -43.55 1.59 32.00
CA ILE A 38 -42.36 1.34 32.83
C ILE A 38 -42.21 -0.15 33.17
N SER A 39 -43.30 -0.83 33.53
CA SER A 39 -43.28 -2.26 33.89
C SER A 39 -42.89 -3.15 32.70
N GLU A 40 -43.43 -2.87 31.52
CA GLU A 40 -43.10 -3.60 30.30
C GLU A 40 -41.65 -3.35 29.88
N ALA A 41 -41.18 -2.10 29.92
CA ALA A 41 -39.78 -1.77 29.65
C ALA A 41 -38.82 -2.51 30.59
N GLN A 42 -39.09 -2.53 31.90
CA GLN A 42 -38.28 -3.27 32.88
C GLN A 42 -38.31 -4.77 32.65
N THR A 43 -39.46 -5.33 32.26
CA THR A 43 -39.60 -6.76 31.96
C THR A 43 -38.76 -7.16 30.75
N MET A 44 -38.80 -6.37 29.67
CA MET A 44 -38.00 -6.60 28.46
C MET A 44 -36.49 -6.46 28.73
N ILE A 45 -36.10 -5.45 29.52
CA ILE A 45 -34.72 -5.25 29.98
C ILE A 45 -34.25 -6.44 30.84
N GLY A 46 -35.09 -6.94 31.75
CA GLY A 46 -34.78 -8.07 32.61
C GLY A 46 -34.56 -9.38 31.84
N LYS A 47 -35.20 -9.53 30.67
CA LYS A 47 -35.00 -10.65 29.74
C LYS A 47 -33.79 -10.46 28.79
N GLY A 48 -33.13 -9.31 28.83
CA GLY A 48 -32.04 -8.96 27.90
C GLY A 48 -32.51 -8.61 26.48
N ASP A 49 -33.80 -8.37 26.28
CA ASP A 49 -34.37 -7.92 25.00
C ASP A 49 -34.52 -6.40 24.97
N PHE A 50 -33.39 -5.71 24.86
CA PHE A 50 -33.32 -4.25 24.77
C PHE A 50 -33.94 -3.72 23.46
N ALA A 51 -33.91 -4.51 22.39
CA ALA A 51 -34.57 -4.20 21.14
C ALA A 51 -36.11 -4.10 21.32
N GLY A 52 -36.71 -5.08 22.00
CA GLY A 52 -38.13 -5.06 22.35
C GLY A 52 -38.51 -3.98 23.38
N ALA A 53 -37.57 -3.59 24.23
CA ALA A 53 -37.76 -2.48 25.17
C ALA A 53 -37.78 -1.09 24.49
N SER A 54 -37.14 -0.94 23.33
CA SER A 54 -36.88 0.38 22.71
C SER A 54 -38.15 1.22 22.45
N PRO A 55 -39.27 0.67 21.93
CA PRO A 55 -40.50 1.45 21.72
C PRO A 55 -41.11 2.00 23.01
N PHE A 56 -41.01 1.25 24.12
CA PHE A 56 -41.48 1.72 25.43
C PHE A 56 -40.56 2.82 25.98
N LEU A 57 -39.25 2.71 25.74
CA LEU A 57 -38.29 3.73 26.15
C LEU A 57 -38.43 5.03 25.34
N ASP A 58 -38.80 4.93 24.06
CA ASP A 58 -39.11 6.08 23.20
C ASP A 58 -40.30 6.87 23.76
N GLU A 59 -41.36 6.16 24.12
CA GLU A 59 -42.57 6.75 24.70
C GLU A 59 -42.30 7.39 26.07
N LEU A 60 -41.47 6.76 26.91
CA LEU A 60 -41.08 7.35 28.20
C LEU A 60 -40.32 8.66 28.00
N GLU A 61 -39.47 8.78 26.98
CA GLU A 61 -38.76 10.03 26.72
C GLU A 61 -39.71 11.14 26.28
N VAL A 62 -40.64 10.87 25.35
CA VAL A 62 -41.65 11.83 24.88
C VAL A 62 -42.52 12.34 26.03
N ARG A 63 -42.93 11.44 26.94
CA ARG A 63 -43.76 11.81 28.09
C ARG A 63 -43.04 12.63 29.15
N PHE A 64 -41.72 12.51 29.20
CA PHE A 64 -40.89 13.08 30.26
C PHE A 64 -39.92 14.16 29.77
N GLU A 65 -40.04 14.60 28.50
CA GLU A 65 -39.10 15.53 27.87
C GLU A 65 -39.07 16.89 28.58
N ASP A 66 -40.25 17.38 29.00
CA ASP A 66 -40.47 18.68 29.66
C ASP A 66 -40.63 18.59 31.20
N GLU A 67 -40.67 17.40 31.77
CA GLU A 67 -41.03 17.19 33.18
C GLU A 67 -39.79 17.33 34.09
N LYS A 68 -39.82 18.31 35.01
CA LYS A 68 -38.69 18.68 35.90
C LYS A 68 -38.69 17.97 37.25
N ASP A 69 -39.45 16.89 37.39
CA ASP A 69 -39.52 16.12 38.64
C ASP A 69 -38.24 15.28 38.84
N PRO A 70 -37.53 15.39 39.98
CA PRO A 70 -36.38 14.56 40.32
C PRO A 70 -36.62 13.04 40.23
N ALA A 71 -37.86 12.57 40.44
CA ALA A 71 -38.21 11.15 40.28
C ALA A 71 -38.21 10.71 38.81
N VAL A 72 -38.68 11.58 37.92
CA VAL A 72 -38.70 11.38 36.46
C VAL A 72 -37.29 11.46 35.89
N GLU A 73 -36.48 12.39 36.39
CA GLU A 73 -35.08 12.52 36.02
C GLU A 73 -34.29 11.23 36.29
N LYS A 74 -34.52 10.59 37.43
CA LYS A 74 -33.90 9.30 37.79
C LYS A 74 -34.33 8.15 36.87
N ILE A 75 -35.58 8.15 36.42
CA ILE A 75 -36.12 7.18 35.46
C ILE A 75 -35.45 7.37 34.09
N LEU A 76 -35.36 8.61 33.61
CA LEU A 76 -34.66 8.95 32.37
C LEU A 76 -33.16 8.61 32.43
N GLN A 77 -32.51 8.83 33.57
CA GLN A 77 -31.12 8.43 33.79
C GLN A 77 -30.95 6.91 33.75
N GLN A 78 -31.87 6.15 34.35
CA GLN A 78 -31.82 4.70 34.37
C GLN A 78 -31.99 4.09 32.97
N PHE A 79 -32.91 4.64 32.17
CA PHE A 79 -33.30 4.06 30.89
C PHE A 79 -32.64 4.68 29.65
N GLY A 80 -32.20 5.93 29.70
CA GLY A 80 -31.62 6.64 28.54
C GLY A 80 -30.39 5.93 27.95
N PHE A 81 -29.50 5.42 28.80
CA PHE A 81 -28.36 4.62 28.32
C PHE A 81 -28.81 3.29 27.70
N VAL A 82 -29.80 2.63 28.30
CA VAL A 82 -30.29 1.31 27.87
C VAL A 82 -31.02 1.42 26.52
N ARG A 83 -31.68 2.54 26.26
CA ARG A 83 -32.31 2.86 24.97
C ARG A 83 -31.31 2.83 23.81
N GLY A 84 -30.15 3.48 23.97
CA GLY A 84 -29.09 3.42 22.97
C GLY A 84 -28.58 2.00 22.71
N ILE A 85 -28.49 1.17 23.75
CA ILE A 85 -28.14 -0.25 23.63
C ILE A 85 -29.23 -1.05 22.89
N GLY A 86 -30.51 -0.74 23.14
CA GLY A 86 -31.64 -1.34 22.45
C GLY A 86 -31.59 -1.13 20.94
N TYR A 87 -31.29 0.08 20.49
CA TYR A 87 -31.09 0.36 19.08
C TYR A 87 -29.89 -0.35 18.47
N LEU A 88 -28.76 -0.45 19.20
CA LEU A 88 -27.62 -1.25 18.74
C LEU A 88 -27.97 -2.75 18.60
N GLN A 89 -28.78 -3.29 19.51
CA GLN A 89 -29.26 -4.67 19.41
C GLN A 89 -30.19 -4.86 18.20
N SER A 90 -31.08 -3.89 17.93
CA SER A 90 -31.95 -3.88 16.74
C SER A 90 -31.14 -3.81 15.44
N PHE A 91 -30.07 -3.00 15.39
CA PHE A 91 -29.12 -3.02 14.27
C PHE A 91 -28.47 -4.39 14.10
N GLY A 92 -28.02 -5.02 15.20
CA GLY A 92 -27.43 -6.35 15.16
C GLY A 92 -28.37 -7.43 14.60
N LYS A 93 -29.68 -7.34 14.89
CA LYS A 93 -30.70 -8.28 14.41
C LYS A 93 -31.11 -8.02 12.94
N THR A 94 -31.21 -6.76 12.52
CA THR A 94 -31.84 -6.38 11.24
C THR A 94 -30.86 -5.90 10.17
N GLY A 95 -29.69 -5.41 10.56
CA GLY A 95 -28.74 -4.74 9.67
C GLY A 95 -29.17 -3.34 9.21
N ASN A 96 -30.30 -2.79 9.68
CA ASN A 96 -30.77 -1.46 9.25
C ASN A 96 -29.94 -0.34 9.89
N GLN A 97 -29.25 0.45 9.07
CA GLN A 97 -28.41 1.57 9.51
C GLN A 97 -29.18 2.70 10.22
N ASP A 98 -30.50 2.85 10.02
CA ASP A 98 -31.31 3.85 10.73
C ASP A 98 -31.19 3.70 12.25
N PHE A 99 -31.07 2.47 12.73
CA PHE A 99 -30.90 2.20 14.16
C PHE A 99 -29.56 2.72 14.71
N LEU A 100 -28.51 2.83 13.88
CA LEU A 100 -27.26 3.46 14.31
C LEU A 100 -27.44 4.97 14.53
N GLY A 101 -28.25 5.63 13.70
CA GLY A 101 -28.56 7.06 13.84
C GLY A 101 -29.37 7.33 15.11
N LYS A 102 -30.39 6.49 15.35
CA LYS A 102 -31.19 6.53 16.59
C LYS A 102 -30.34 6.23 17.83
N ALA A 103 -29.45 5.24 17.77
CA ALA A 103 -28.51 4.93 18.85
C ALA A 103 -27.58 6.13 19.15
N ALA A 104 -26.98 6.73 18.11
CA ALA A 104 -26.11 7.89 18.27
C ALA A 104 -26.83 9.06 18.96
N SER A 105 -28.08 9.31 18.56
CA SER A 105 -28.93 10.36 19.12
C SER A 105 -29.27 10.09 20.59
N ALA A 106 -29.72 8.87 20.91
CA ALA A 106 -30.06 8.47 22.28
C ALA A 106 -28.86 8.54 23.24
N PHE A 107 -27.68 8.08 22.80
CA PHE A 107 -26.46 8.21 23.60
C PHE A 107 -26.01 9.67 23.79
N GLY A 108 -26.18 10.51 22.76
CA GLY A 108 -25.90 11.93 22.84
C GLY A 108 -26.79 12.64 23.84
N PHE A 109 -28.11 12.45 23.73
CA PHE A 109 -29.10 13.01 24.65
C PHE A 109 -28.81 12.61 26.10
N PHE A 110 -28.58 11.32 26.35
CA PHE A 110 -28.24 10.83 27.70
C PHE A 110 -26.99 11.51 28.27
N ALA A 111 -25.91 11.62 27.48
CA ALA A 111 -24.66 12.19 27.97
C ALA A 111 -24.72 13.71 28.17
N GLU A 112 -25.53 14.42 27.38
CA GLU A 112 -25.74 15.87 27.50
C GLU A 112 -26.63 16.21 28.69
N LYS A 113 -27.69 15.42 28.95
CA LYS A 113 -28.59 15.58 30.10
C LYS A 113 -27.94 15.15 31.43
N PHE A 114 -27.11 14.10 31.40
CA PHE A 114 -26.47 13.52 32.59
C PHE A 114 -24.93 13.48 32.50
N PRO A 115 -24.25 14.63 32.41
CA PRO A 115 -22.82 14.69 32.10
C PRO A 115 -21.90 14.14 33.21
N ASN A 116 -22.39 14.06 34.45
CA ASN A 116 -21.65 13.54 35.60
C ASN A 116 -21.98 12.06 35.91
N ASP A 117 -22.86 11.42 35.13
CA ASP A 117 -23.17 10.01 35.31
C ASP A 117 -21.96 9.12 34.96
N PRO A 118 -21.66 8.06 35.74
CA PRO A 118 -20.56 7.15 35.43
C PRO A 118 -20.59 6.52 34.02
N LYS A 119 -21.75 6.45 33.38
CA LYS A 119 -21.95 5.94 32.01
C LYS A 119 -21.88 7.03 30.95
N ALA A 120 -21.79 8.31 31.29
CA ALA A 120 -21.82 9.41 30.32
C ALA A 120 -20.65 9.34 29.32
N VAL A 121 -19.44 9.04 29.80
CA VAL A 121 -18.26 8.80 28.95
C VAL A 121 -18.49 7.62 28.00
N MET A 122 -19.01 6.51 28.52
CA MET A 122 -19.28 5.31 27.73
C MET A 122 -20.37 5.60 26.68
N ALA A 123 -21.41 6.36 27.01
CA ALA A 123 -22.44 6.77 26.07
C ALA A 123 -21.84 7.59 24.91
N MET A 124 -21.03 8.60 25.22
CA MET A 124 -20.35 9.40 24.20
C MET A 124 -19.41 8.55 23.33
N GLN A 125 -18.69 7.58 23.89
CA GLN A 125 -17.89 6.64 23.10
C GLN A 125 -18.76 5.80 22.16
N ARG A 126 -19.88 5.26 22.64
CA ARG A 126 -20.82 4.53 21.78
C ARG A 126 -21.44 5.41 20.70
N ARG A 127 -21.73 6.68 21.00
CA ARG A 127 -22.12 7.68 19.98
C ARG A 127 -21.04 7.81 18.92
N THR A 128 -19.76 7.91 19.30
CA THR A 128 -18.66 7.97 18.31
C THR A 128 -18.59 6.72 17.44
N ASP A 129 -18.77 5.52 18.02
CA ASP A 129 -18.76 4.26 17.27
C ASP A 129 -19.90 4.23 16.23
N CYS A 130 -21.11 4.65 16.62
CA CYS A 130 -22.27 4.73 15.72
C CYS A 130 -22.04 5.72 14.58
N LEU A 131 -21.58 6.93 14.89
CA LEU A 131 -21.30 7.97 13.89
C LEU A 131 -20.23 7.52 12.90
N ARG A 132 -19.17 6.85 13.38
CA ARG A 132 -18.13 6.30 12.51
C ARG A 132 -18.65 5.16 11.62
N ALA A 133 -19.54 4.31 12.14
CA ALA A 133 -20.19 3.27 11.34
C ALA A 133 -21.12 3.84 10.27
N LEU A 134 -21.71 5.01 10.52
CA LEU A 134 -22.51 5.80 9.57
C LEU A 134 -21.67 6.65 8.61
N HIS A 135 -20.33 6.62 8.70
CA HIS A 135 -19.43 7.49 7.95
C HIS A 135 -19.57 9.00 8.25
N GLU A 136 -20.16 9.36 9.39
CA GLU A 136 -20.28 10.73 9.89
C GLU A 136 -18.99 11.17 10.63
N TRP A 137 -17.88 11.16 9.90
CA TRP A 137 -16.53 11.28 10.45
C TRP A 137 -16.27 12.62 11.14
N LYS A 138 -16.77 13.73 10.58
CA LYS A 138 -16.58 15.07 11.16
C LYS A 138 -17.30 15.19 12.50
N GLU A 139 -18.52 14.65 12.57
CA GLU A 139 -19.32 14.69 13.80
C GLU A 139 -18.73 13.76 14.86
N ALA A 140 -18.30 12.56 14.48
CA ALA A 140 -17.57 11.67 15.37
C ALA A 140 -16.31 12.35 15.96
N ALA A 141 -15.54 13.08 15.15
CA ALA A 141 -14.36 13.81 15.62
C ALA A 141 -14.73 14.89 16.66
N ARG A 142 -15.80 15.66 16.45
CA ARG A 142 -16.29 16.68 17.40
C ARG A 142 -16.71 16.07 18.74
N VAL A 143 -17.39 14.92 18.70
CA VAL A 143 -17.76 14.20 19.93
C VAL A 143 -16.51 13.73 20.68
N ILE A 144 -15.49 13.24 19.98
CA ILE A 144 -14.21 12.87 20.59
C ILE A 144 -13.47 14.10 21.16
N GLU A 145 -13.49 15.24 20.46
CA GLU A 145 -12.92 16.49 20.97
C GLU A 145 -13.60 16.91 22.27
N THR A 146 -14.93 16.79 22.36
CA THR A 146 -15.70 17.05 23.58
C THR A 146 -15.32 16.12 24.73
N LEU A 147 -15.04 14.84 24.44
CA LEU A 147 -14.53 13.87 25.43
C LEU A 147 -13.11 14.20 25.90
N LEU A 148 -12.30 14.81 25.04
CA LEU A 148 -10.90 15.14 25.32
C LEU A 148 -10.71 16.53 25.94
N ASP A 149 -11.71 17.41 25.85
CA ASP A 149 -11.70 18.78 26.34
C ASP A 149 -11.58 18.85 27.89
N PRO A 150 -10.50 19.45 28.44
CA PRO A 150 -10.32 19.60 29.88
C PRO A 150 -11.40 20.44 30.58
N SER A 151 -12.10 21.32 29.85
CA SER A 151 -13.19 22.15 30.37
C SER A 151 -14.49 21.37 30.59
N LYS A 152 -14.63 20.22 29.93
CA LYS A 152 -15.82 19.37 30.00
C LYS A 152 -15.71 18.34 31.14
N PRO A 153 -16.84 17.94 31.75
CA PRO A 153 -16.85 17.00 32.88
C PRO A 153 -16.39 15.58 32.49
N TYR A 154 -16.46 15.21 31.20
CA TYR A 154 -16.13 13.87 30.71
C TYR A 154 -14.64 13.54 30.85
N LYS A 155 -13.74 14.50 30.58
CA LYS A 155 -12.30 14.26 30.56
C LYS A 155 -11.76 13.73 31.88
N LYS A 156 -12.28 14.27 33.00
CA LYS A 156 -11.88 13.87 34.37
C LYS A 156 -12.36 12.46 34.73
N GLN A 157 -13.41 11.97 34.07
CA GLN A 157 -13.96 10.64 34.30
C GLN A 157 -13.20 9.54 33.53
N ILE A 158 -12.38 9.90 32.53
CA ILE A 158 -11.55 8.96 31.76
C ILE A 158 -10.26 8.67 32.52
N LEU A 159 -10.29 7.64 33.37
CA LEU A 159 -9.16 7.26 34.22
C LEU A 159 -8.13 6.36 33.50
N LYS A 160 -8.58 5.59 32.50
CA LYS A 160 -7.74 4.58 31.84
C LYS A 160 -6.93 5.21 30.70
N ARG A 161 -5.60 5.06 30.76
CA ARG A 161 -4.70 5.52 29.68
C ARG A 161 -5.01 4.87 28.32
N SER A 162 -5.42 3.60 28.31
CA SER A 162 -5.77 2.87 27.09
C SER A 162 -7.01 3.45 26.40
N GLU A 163 -8.00 3.84 27.19
CA GLU A 163 -9.23 4.49 26.73
C GLU A 163 -8.93 5.87 26.15
N LEU A 164 -8.08 6.63 26.82
CA LEU A 164 -7.60 7.91 26.31
C LEU A 164 -6.86 7.76 24.98
N LEU A 165 -5.99 6.76 24.86
CA LEU A 165 -5.29 6.47 23.61
C LEU A 165 -6.26 6.06 22.48
N ASN A 166 -7.34 5.33 22.80
CA ASN A 166 -8.38 4.97 21.81
C ASN A 166 -9.06 6.23 21.25
N LEU A 167 -9.31 7.23 22.09
CA LEU A 167 -9.90 8.51 21.66
C LEU A 167 -8.96 9.29 20.74
N TYR A 168 -7.68 9.43 21.11
CA TYR A 168 -6.71 10.08 20.22
C TYR A 168 -6.60 9.36 18.88
N PHE A 169 -6.60 8.02 18.90
CA PHE A 169 -6.59 7.22 17.68
C PHE A 169 -7.85 7.44 16.84
N GLY A 170 -9.03 7.42 17.47
CA GLY A 170 -10.30 7.67 16.79
C GLY A 170 -10.37 9.06 16.15
N ARG A 171 -9.92 10.11 16.83
CA ARG A 171 -9.89 11.49 16.29
C ARG A 171 -8.95 11.59 15.09
N ALA A 172 -7.74 11.03 15.21
CA ALA A 172 -6.79 10.96 14.11
C ALA A 172 -7.38 10.22 12.90
N GLN A 173 -8.01 9.06 13.10
CA GLN A 173 -8.65 8.32 12.01
C GLN A 173 -9.74 9.13 11.32
N CYS A 174 -10.59 9.84 12.07
CA CYS A 174 -11.64 10.66 11.49
C CYS A 174 -11.06 11.74 10.57
N TYR A 175 -10.08 12.51 11.07
CA TYR A 175 -9.46 13.58 10.28
C TYR A 175 -8.63 13.09 9.10
N HIS A 176 -7.97 11.94 9.24
CA HIS A 176 -7.26 11.30 8.14
C HIS A 176 -8.21 10.82 7.02
N ILE A 177 -9.37 10.23 7.38
CA ILE A 177 -10.34 9.75 6.40
C ILE A 177 -10.95 10.91 5.60
N VAL A 178 -11.32 12.01 6.26
CA VAL A 178 -11.87 13.20 5.58
C VAL A 178 -10.81 14.09 4.95
N GLN A 179 -9.52 13.75 5.14
CA GLN A 179 -8.37 14.54 4.69
C GLN A 179 -8.40 16.01 5.14
N ASP A 180 -8.89 16.26 6.37
CA ASP A 180 -8.82 17.58 6.99
C ASP A 180 -7.44 17.72 7.65
N TRP A 181 -6.47 18.21 6.88
CA TRP A 181 -5.07 18.32 7.32
C TRP A 181 -4.87 19.38 8.41
N VAL A 182 -5.69 20.43 8.43
CA VAL A 182 -5.59 21.52 9.41
C VAL A 182 -5.89 20.99 10.82
N LYS A 183 -6.96 20.20 10.97
CA LYS A 183 -7.27 19.53 12.24
C LYS A 183 -6.53 18.20 12.42
N GLY A 184 -6.13 17.59 11.31
CA GLY A 184 -5.38 16.35 11.25
C GLY A 184 -3.99 16.48 11.89
N GLU A 185 -3.20 17.49 11.51
CA GLU A 185 -1.83 17.66 12.02
C GLU A 185 -1.74 17.62 13.56
N PRO A 186 -2.44 18.48 14.32
CA PRO A 186 -2.39 18.43 15.78
C PRO A 186 -2.92 17.09 16.32
N SER A 187 -3.91 16.49 15.66
CA SER A 187 -4.46 15.19 16.05
C SER A 187 -3.47 14.04 15.86
N PHE A 188 -2.69 14.04 14.78
CA PHE A 188 -1.68 13.02 14.52
C PHE A 188 -0.49 13.17 15.46
N ARG A 189 -0.06 14.40 15.75
CA ARG A 189 1.00 14.68 16.73
C ARG A 189 0.59 14.26 18.15
N ASP A 190 -0.65 14.53 18.55
CA ASP A 190 -1.19 14.07 19.82
C ASP A 190 -1.21 12.54 19.89
N LEU A 191 -1.72 11.87 18.85
CA LEU A 191 -1.72 10.40 18.79
C LEU A 191 -0.30 9.86 18.94
N LEU A 192 0.67 10.40 18.19
CA LEU A 192 2.06 9.96 18.25
C LEU A 192 2.63 10.12 19.67
N LYS A 193 2.44 11.29 20.29
CA LYS A 193 2.89 11.57 21.66
C LYS A 193 2.33 10.55 22.66
N PHE A 194 1.02 10.31 22.64
CA PHE A 194 0.39 9.42 23.61
C PHE A 194 0.64 7.94 23.30
N ALA A 195 0.81 7.57 22.04
CA ALA A 195 1.19 6.21 21.65
C ALA A 195 2.62 5.88 22.11
N ASP A 196 3.56 6.82 21.97
CA ASP A 196 4.93 6.66 22.48
C ASP A 196 4.96 6.51 24.01
N LEU A 197 4.20 7.33 24.73
CA LEU A 197 4.06 7.21 26.20
C LEU A 197 3.46 5.87 26.62
N ALA A 198 2.57 5.31 25.80
CA ALA A 198 1.96 4.01 26.03
C ALA A 198 2.81 2.83 25.52
N LYS A 199 3.91 3.09 24.79
CA LYS A 199 4.69 2.09 24.06
C LYS A 199 3.83 1.28 23.09
N ASP A 200 2.84 1.92 22.45
CA ASP A 200 1.96 1.30 21.46
C ASP A 200 2.51 1.54 20.04
N GLU A 201 3.31 0.59 19.56
CA GLU A 201 3.99 0.68 18.27
C GLU A 201 3.02 0.78 17.09
N ASP A 202 1.91 0.04 17.12
CA ASP A 202 0.92 0.05 16.03
C ASP A 202 0.32 1.45 15.84
N ARG A 203 0.00 2.14 16.94
CA ARG A 203 -0.58 3.49 16.92
C ARG A 203 0.44 4.58 16.62
N SER A 204 1.66 4.47 17.17
CA SER A 204 2.75 5.39 16.82
C SER A 204 3.05 5.30 15.32
N ALA A 205 3.11 4.08 14.77
CA ALA A 205 3.37 3.85 13.36
C ALA A 205 2.24 4.42 12.47
N TYR A 206 0.97 4.25 12.87
CA TYR A 206 -0.17 4.87 12.18
C TYR A 206 -0.08 6.39 12.17
N ALA A 207 0.26 7.02 13.29
CA ALA A 207 0.39 8.48 13.39
C ALA A 207 1.49 9.01 12.47
N VAL A 208 2.65 8.34 12.45
CA VAL A 208 3.77 8.69 11.56
C VAL A 208 3.36 8.55 10.09
N SER A 209 2.62 7.51 9.74
CA SER A 209 2.09 7.32 8.38
C SER A 209 1.18 8.49 7.97
N CYS A 210 0.24 8.89 8.85
CA CYS A 210 -0.67 10.01 8.59
C CYS A 210 0.09 11.35 8.44
N LEU A 211 1.08 11.61 9.29
CA LEU A 211 1.93 12.80 9.19
C LEU A 211 2.72 12.82 7.88
N THR A 212 3.31 11.68 7.51
CA THR A 212 4.09 11.54 6.27
C THR A 212 3.23 11.83 5.05
N GLU A 213 2.05 11.23 5.00
CA GLU A 213 1.08 11.48 3.93
C GLU A 213 0.71 12.96 3.86
N MET A 214 0.31 13.55 4.99
CA MET A 214 -0.09 14.95 5.05
C MET A 214 1.01 15.87 4.54
N PHE A 215 2.27 15.67 4.96
CA PHE A 215 3.40 16.49 4.53
C PHE A 215 3.70 16.33 3.04
N VAL A 216 3.57 15.12 2.48
CA VAL A 216 3.70 14.88 1.03
C VAL A 216 2.59 15.61 0.26
N VAL A 217 1.33 15.47 0.69
CA VAL A 217 0.17 16.08 0.02
C VAL A 217 0.21 17.61 0.09
N THR A 218 0.60 18.16 1.23
CA THR A 218 0.72 19.61 1.48
C THR A 218 2.05 20.21 0.99
N LYS A 219 2.90 19.41 0.31
CA LYS A 219 4.22 19.81 -0.22
C LYS A 219 5.20 20.33 0.86
N ARG A 220 5.02 19.94 2.12
CA ARG A 220 5.94 20.19 3.24
C ARG A 220 6.92 19.02 3.42
N ILE A 221 7.56 18.60 2.33
CA ILE A 221 8.32 17.34 2.27
C ILE A 221 9.45 17.27 3.31
N ASP A 222 10.03 18.42 3.67
CA ASP A 222 11.12 18.51 4.63
C ASP A 222 10.74 18.04 6.03
N GLU A 223 9.45 18.10 6.39
CA GLU A 223 8.97 17.63 7.69
C GLU A 223 8.85 16.11 7.79
N VAL A 224 9.05 15.39 6.67
CA VAL A 224 9.10 13.93 6.67
C VAL A 224 10.47 13.41 7.14
N PHE A 225 11.57 14.15 6.92
CA PHE A 225 12.92 13.66 7.25
C PHE A 225 13.11 13.25 8.73
N PRO A 226 12.61 14.03 9.72
CA PRO A 226 12.68 13.64 11.12
C PRO A 226 11.91 12.34 11.45
N LEU A 227 10.97 11.95 10.58
CA LEU A 227 10.15 10.74 10.75
C LEU A 227 10.80 9.48 10.14
N LEU A 228 11.81 9.63 9.26
CA LEU A 228 12.43 8.50 8.55
C LEU A 228 12.97 7.38 9.46
N PRO A 229 13.64 7.66 10.60
CA PRO A 229 14.12 6.60 11.49
C PRO A 229 12.99 5.73 12.07
N ARG A 230 11.78 6.30 12.22
CA ARG A 230 10.60 5.56 12.66
C ARG A 230 9.97 4.75 11.53
N LEU A 231 10.03 5.27 10.31
CA LEU A 231 9.56 4.60 9.09
C LEU A 231 10.46 3.42 8.67
N SER A 232 11.74 3.42 9.07
CA SER A 232 12.65 2.31 8.83
C SER A 232 12.45 1.09 9.74
N GLY A 233 11.70 1.24 10.85
CA GLY A 233 11.43 0.12 11.76
C GLY A 233 10.55 -0.97 11.13
N ASP A 234 10.66 -2.21 11.64
CA ASP A 234 9.81 -3.33 11.22
C ASP A 234 8.41 -3.23 11.85
N THR A 235 7.69 -2.17 11.52
CA THR A 235 6.34 -1.89 12.00
C THR A 235 5.32 -2.14 10.90
N PRO A 236 4.07 -2.50 11.24
CA PRO A 236 3.02 -2.70 10.24
C PRO A 236 2.76 -1.47 9.35
N ALA A 237 3.05 -0.26 9.81
CA ALA A 237 2.88 0.93 8.99
C ALA A 237 3.80 0.95 7.78
N ARG A 238 5.01 0.38 7.86
CA ARG A 238 5.93 0.27 6.73
C ARG A 238 5.34 -0.50 5.56
N TYR A 239 4.40 -1.41 5.84
CA TYR A 239 3.68 -2.19 4.85
C TYR A 239 2.30 -1.61 4.52
N ASP A 240 1.94 -0.43 5.04
CA ASP A 240 0.71 0.22 4.63
C ASP A 240 0.80 0.67 3.16
N LEU A 241 -0.18 0.26 2.37
CA LEU A 241 -0.19 0.50 0.93
C LEU A 241 -0.18 1.99 0.60
N ARG A 242 -0.98 2.78 1.32
CA ARG A 242 -1.14 4.22 1.07
C ARG A 242 0.13 4.97 1.43
N LEU A 243 0.76 4.61 2.56
CA LEU A 243 2.06 5.16 2.94
C LEU A 243 3.12 4.97 1.86
N ASN A 244 3.23 3.76 1.30
CA ASN A 244 4.24 3.47 0.27
C ASN A 244 4.01 4.26 -1.00
N VAL A 245 2.75 4.45 -1.43
CA VAL A 245 2.42 5.34 -2.55
C VAL A 245 2.81 6.79 -2.23
N ASN A 246 2.56 7.26 -1.00
CA ASN A 246 2.95 8.61 -0.59
C ASN A 246 4.47 8.79 -0.53
N LEU A 247 5.23 7.78 -0.10
CA LEU A 247 6.70 7.82 -0.15
C LEU A 247 7.21 7.90 -1.59
N MET A 248 6.59 7.17 -2.53
CA MET A 248 6.91 7.30 -3.96
C MET A 248 6.61 8.69 -4.52
N GLN A 249 5.50 9.30 -4.08
CA GLN A 249 5.12 10.65 -4.49
C GLN A 249 6.07 11.68 -3.88
N GLY A 250 6.44 11.55 -2.61
CA GLY A 250 7.44 12.38 -1.94
C GLY A 250 8.80 12.32 -2.63
N ALA A 251 9.27 11.11 -2.98
CA ALA A 251 10.49 10.93 -3.77
C ALA A 251 10.41 11.63 -5.13
N SER A 252 9.24 11.58 -5.79
CA SER A 252 9.01 12.28 -7.06
C SER A 252 9.06 13.81 -6.91
N GLN A 253 8.54 14.35 -5.80
CA GLN A 253 8.63 15.79 -5.51
C GLN A 253 10.08 16.23 -5.29
N LEU A 254 10.85 15.44 -4.53
CA LEU A 254 12.28 15.68 -4.31
C LEU A 254 13.08 15.61 -5.63
N LYS A 255 12.82 14.59 -6.46
CA LYS A 255 13.43 14.48 -7.80
C LYS A 255 13.12 15.68 -8.67
N GLY A 256 11.86 16.15 -8.69
CA GLY A 256 11.44 17.34 -9.43
C GLY A 256 12.13 18.64 -8.97
N ALA A 257 12.59 18.68 -7.71
CA ALA A 257 13.38 19.77 -7.15
C ALA A 257 14.91 19.57 -7.28
N GLY A 258 15.38 18.54 -8.00
CA GLY A 258 16.81 18.21 -8.14
C GLY A 258 17.44 17.55 -6.91
N ARG A 259 16.65 17.21 -5.88
CA ARG A 259 17.11 16.64 -4.60
C ARG A 259 17.21 15.11 -4.67
N HIS A 260 17.99 14.60 -5.64
CA HIS A 260 18.05 13.17 -5.99
C HIS A 260 18.61 12.27 -4.86
N VAL A 261 19.59 12.76 -4.11
CA VAL A 261 20.19 12.01 -2.99
C VAL A 261 19.13 11.72 -1.94
N GLU A 262 18.31 12.71 -1.59
CA GLU A 262 17.27 12.57 -0.60
C GLU A 262 16.07 11.77 -1.12
N ALA A 263 15.73 11.91 -2.41
CA ALA A 263 14.74 11.04 -3.05
C ALA A 263 15.12 9.55 -2.90
N SER A 264 16.41 9.23 -2.89
CA SER A 264 16.89 7.86 -2.65
C SER A 264 16.47 7.32 -1.28
N LEU A 265 16.39 8.17 -0.25
CA LEU A 265 15.95 7.74 1.10
C LEU A 265 14.48 7.31 1.08
N PHE A 266 13.63 8.08 0.40
CA PHE A 266 12.21 7.77 0.28
C PHE A 266 11.99 6.49 -0.53
N TYR A 267 12.70 6.36 -1.65
CA TYR A 267 12.65 5.14 -2.44
C TYR A 267 13.14 3.93 -1.64
N ALA A 268 14.22 4.03 -0.87
CA ALA A 268 14.74 2.94 -0.06
C ALA A 268 13.75 2.45 1.00
N LEU A 269 12.95 3.36 1.57
CA LEU A 269 11.90 3.01 2.54
C LEU A 269 10.64 2.43 1.89
N THR A 270 10.43 2.69 0.60
CA THR A 270 9.25 2.23 -0.13
C THR A 270 9.34 0.73 -0.43
N MET A 271 8.36 -0.02 0.07
CA MET A 271 8.09 -1.42 -0.22
C MET A 271 7.37 -1.60 -1.56
N THR A 272 7.69 -2.70 -2.23
CA THR A 272 6.97 -3.20 -3.41
C THR A 272 5.59 -3.73 -3.03
N THR A 273 4.70 -3.82 -4.02
CA THR A 273 3.36 -4.40 -3.79
C THR A 273 3.44 -5.85 -3.31
N GLU A 274 4.41 -6.62 -3.82
CA GLU A 274 4.61 -8.02 -3.47
C GLU A 274 5.18 -8.19 -2.05
N GLU A 275 6.12 -7.32 -1.61
CA GLU A 275 6.60 -7.32 -0.22
C GLU A 275 5.47 -7.03 0.78
N ILE A 276 4.61 -6.07 0.45
CA ILE A 276 3.43 -5.75 1.27
C ILE A 276 2.47 -6.96 1.32
N ALA A 277 2.20 -7.59 0.18
CA ALA A 277 1.33 -8.75 0.09
C ALA A 277 1.89 -9.93 0.91
N ALA A 278 3.19 -10.19 0.83
CA ALA A 278 3.87 -11.23 1.59
C ALA A 278 3.75 -10.98 3.09
N PHE A 279 4.04 -9.76 3.55
CA PHE A 279 3.92 -9.39 4.97
C PHE A 279 2.51 -9.63 5.52
N TYR A 280 1.47 -9.17 4.83
CA TYR A 280 0.10 -9.36 5.31
C TYR A 280 -0.37 -10.80 5.21
N THR A 281 0.12 -11.59 4.25
CA THR A 281 -0.15 -13.03 4.17
C THR A 281 0.41 -13.75 5.40
N ASP A 282 1.67 -13.47 5.76
CA ASP A 282 2.30 -14.07 6.93
C ASP A 282 1.69 -13.58 8.24
N ARG A 283 1.34 -12.28 8.31
CA ARG A 283 0.67 -11.69 9.47
C ARG A 283 -0.73 -12.28 9.67
N GLU A 284 -1.51 -12.46 8.61
CA GLU A 284 -2.82 -13.12 8.67
C GLU A 284 -2.68 -14.53 9.22
N LYS A 285 -1.74 -15.33 8.69
CA LYS A 285 -1.50 -16.71 9.14
C LYS A 285 -1.12 -16.78 10.61
N ARG A 286 -0.19 -15.93 11.07
CA ARG A 286 0.22 -15.88 12.49
C ARG A 286 -0.95 -15.52 13.41
N LEU A 287 -1.67 -14.44 13.10
CA LEU A 287 -2.80 -13.98 13.91
C LEU A 287 -3.94 -15.01 13.92
N GLN A 288 -4.22 -15.67 12.80
CA GLN A 288 -5.22 -16.73 12.72
C GLN A 288 -4.87 -17.91 13.64
N THR A 289 -3.59 -18.33 13.65
CA THR A 289 -3.12 -19.38 14.55
C THR A 289 -3.28 -18.98 16.02
N GLU A 290 -2.87 -17.76 16.40
CA GLU A 290 -2.98 -17.27 17.78
C GLU A 290 -4.44 -17.18 18.25
N VAL A 291 -5.35 -16.67 17.40
CA VAL A 291 -6.80 -16.62 17.70
C VAL A 291 -7.34 -18.02 17.91
N SER A 292 -7.08 -18.94 16.97
CA SER A 292 -7.57 -20.32 17.06
C SER A 292 -7.07 -21.04 18.32
N GLN A 293 -5.81 -20.83 18.73
CA GLN A 293 -5.26 -21.42 19.96
C GLN A 293 -5.99 -20.93 21.22
N ILE A 294 -6.26 -19.62 21.31
CA ILE A 294 -6.98 -19.05 22.47
C ILE A 294 -8.43 -19.54 22.47
N GLU A 295 -9.10 -19.55 21.32
CA GLU A 295 -10.48 -20.01 21.20
C GLU A 295 -10.63 -21.49 21.56
N GLN A 296 -9.72 -22.35 21.10
CA GLN A 296 -9.69 -23.77 21.47
C GLN A 296 -9.44 -23.94 22.98
N PHE A 297 -8.50 -23.19 23.56
CA PHE A 297 -8.26 -23.22 25.00
C PHE A 297 -9.50 -22.80 25.80
N LEU A 298 -10.18 -21.73 25.36
CA LEU A 298 -11.41 -21.27 25.97
C LEU A 298 -12.53 -22.31 25.84
N ALA A 299 -12.69 -22.95 24.68
CA ALA A 299 -13.68 -24.00 24.48
C ALA A 299 -13.48 -25.18 25.45
N LEU A 300 -12.22 -25.55 25.75
CA LEU A 300 -11.90 -26.68 26.62
C LEU A 300 -11.91 -26.35 28.12
N LYS A 301 -11.61 -25.10 28.51
CA LYS A 301 -11.31 -24.74 29.91
C LYS A 301 -12.13 -23.58 30.46
N ALA A 302 -13.03 -22.95 29.69
CA ALA A 302 -13.78 -21.76 30.12
C ALA A 302 -14.58 -21.97 31.42
N SER A 303 -15.15 -23.15 31.64
CA SER A 303 -15.97 -23.47 32.82
C SER A 303 -15.17 -23.52 34.12
N VAL A 304 -13.86 -23.79 34.06
CA VAL A 304 -12.99 -24.00 35.22
C VAL A 304 -12.12 -22.77 35.51
N LEU A 305 -12.14 -21.76 34.64
CA LEU A 305 -11.30 -20.57 34.77
C LEU A 305 -11.91 -19.52 35.71
N PRO A 306 -11.10 -18.86 36.57
CA PRO A 306 -11.56 -17.71 37.33
C PRO A 306 -12.09 -16.60 36.41
N LYS A 307 -13.21 -15.94 36.80
CA LYS A 307 -13.90 -14.90 36.01
C LYS A 307 -12.95 -13.82 35.46
N ARG A 308 -11.98 -13.37 36.29
CA ARG A 308 -10.98 -12.38 35.88
C ARG A 308 -10.07 -12.88 34.75
N ARG A 309 -9.60 -14.13 34.82
CA ARG A 309 -8.74 -14.73 33.79
C ARG A 309 -9.51 -14.98 32.50
N LEU A 310 -10.77 -15.40 32.61
CA LEU A 310 -11.67 -15.54 31.47
C LEU A 310 -11.88 -14.21 30.74
N SER A 311 -12.12 -13.11 31.47
CA SER A 311 -12.23 -11.77 30.89
C SER A 311 -10.97 -11.37 30.11
N ILE A 312 -9.79 -11.50 30.73
CA ILE A 312 -8.51 -11.14 30.10
C ILE A 312 -8.28 -11.93 28.80
N LEU A 313 -8.58 -13.24 28.79
CA LEU A 313 -8.42 -14.07 27.61
C LEU A 313 -9.42 -13.73 26.49
N LYS A 314 -10.67 -13.43 26.86
CA LYS A 314 -11.68 -12.93 25.90
C LYS A 314 -11.26 -11.59 25.31
N ASP A 315 -10.77 -10.66 26.13
CA ASP A 315 -10.28 -9.36 25.68
C ASP A 315 -9.08 -9.52 24.73
N LYS A 316 -8.15 -10.42 25.04
CA LYS A 316 -7.01 -10.75 24.18
C LYS A 316 -7.45 -11.38 22.85
N SER A 317 -8.37 -12.35 22.89
CA SER A 317 -8.94 -12.98 21.69
C SER A 317 -9.62 -11.93 20.80
N ASN A 318 -10.47 -11.07 21.37
CA ASN A 318 -11.13 -9.99 20.63
C ASN A 318 -10.12 -9.04 19.99
N ALA A 319 -9.09 -8.61 20.74
CA ALA A 319 -8.05 -7.74 20.22
C ALA A 319 -7.27 -8.37 19.05
N LEU A 320 -6.94 -9.66 19.13
CA LEU A 320 -6.29 -10.39 18.04
C LEU A 320 -7.21 -10.57 16.84
N SER A 321 -8.49 -10.87 17.05
CA SER A 321 -9.49 -10.99 15.99
C SER A 321 -9.69 -9.67 15.24
N MET A 322 -9.62 -8.52 15.93
CA MET A 322 -9.61 -7.20 15.29
C MET A 322 -8.35 -7.01 14.43
N LYS A 323 -7.16 -7.36 14.94
CA LYS A 323 -5.90 -7.28 14.18
C LYS A 323 -5.93 -8.19 12.94
N LEU A 324 -6.50 -9.39 13.07
CA LEU A 324 -6.67 -10.35 11.98
C LEU A 324 -7.60 -9.80 10.90
N THR A 325 -8.73 -9.21 11.30
CA THR A 325 -9.68 -8.58 10.37
C THR A 325 -9.02 -7.44 9.61
N ASN A 326 -8.23 -6.61 10.29
CA ASN A 326 -7.45 -5.55 9.66
C ASN A 326 -6.45 -6.11 8.63
N ALA A 327 -5.66 -7.12 9.01
CA ALA A 327 -4.68 -7.75 8.12
C ALA A 327 -5.35 -8.35 6.87
N LYS A 328 -6.50 -9.04 7.02
CA LYS A 328 -7.30 -9.55 5.90
C LYS A 328 -7.79 -8.42 4.99
N GLY A 329 -8.26 -7.32 5.58
CA GLY A 329 -8.71 -6.14 4.84
C GLY A 329 -7.58 -5.51 4.01
N GLN A 330 -6.40 -5.35 4.60
CA GLN A 330 -5.21 -4.82 3.92
C GLN A 330 -4.72 -5.75 2.82
N LEU A 331 -4.65 -7.06 3.08
CA LEU A 331 -4.28 -8.05 2.05
C LEU A 331 -5.25 -8.02 0.86
N ALA A 332 -6.56 -7.91 1.13
CA ALA A 332 -7.56 -7.79 0.09
C ALA A 332 -7.44 -6.50 -0.71
N LEU A 333 -7.06 -5.38 -0.07
CA LEU A 333 -6.81 -4.10 -0.74
C LEU A 333 -5.58 -4.20 -1.65
N VAL A 334 -4.48 -4.77 -1.16
CA VAL A 334 -3.24 -4.96 -1.92
C VAL A 334 -3.48 -5.84 -3.15
N LYS A 335 -4.20 -6.97 -2.99
CA LYS A 335 -4.56 -7.86 -4.11
C LYS A 335 -5.43 -7.21 -5.18
N LYS A 336 -6.24 -6.21 -4.83
CA LYS A 336 -7.11 -5.47 -5.77
C LYS A 336 -6.39 -4.31 -6.46
N THR A 337 -5.34 -3.80 -5.84
CA THR A 337 -4.62 -2.64 -6.35
C THR A 337 -3.64 -3.10 -7.43
N PRO A 338 -3.60 -2.46 -8.61
CA PRO A 338 -2.57 -2.75 -9.60
C PRO A 338 -1.17 -2.63 -8.99
N SER A 339 -0.31 -3.61 -9.23
CA SER A 339 1.05 -3.58 -8.72
C SER A 339 1.80 -2.36 -9.26
N PHE A 340 2.39 -1.59 -8.34
CA PHE A 340 3.23 -0.44 -8.67
C PHE A 340 4.72 -0.79 -8.67
N THR A 341 5.07 -2.06 -8.49
CA THR A 341 6.45 -2.53 -8.30
C THR A 341 7.36 -2.20 -9.48
N THR A 342 6.90 -2.42 -10.71
CA THR A 342 7.69 -2.08 -11.91
C THR A 342 7.94 -0.57 -11.98
N THR A 343 6.95 0.25 -11.62
CA THR A 343 7.08 1.71 -11.56
C THR A 343 8.06 2.15 -10.47
N LEU A 344 7.98 1.55 -9.29
CA LEU A 344 8.91 1.82 -8.19
C LEU A 344 10.35 1.47 -8.56
N ARG A 345 10.58 0.27 -9.09
CA ARG A 345 11.92 -0.19 -9.49
C ARG A 345 12.50 0.63 -10.63
N TRP A 346 11.68 1.01 -11.61
CA TRP A 346 12.09 1.93 -12.67
C TRP A 346 12.54 3.28 -12.10
N ARG A 347 11.71 3.90 -11.24
CA ARG A 347 12.05 5.20 -10.62
C ARG A 347 13.30 5.13 -9.74
N LYS A 348 13.50 4.03 -9.02
CA LYS A 348 14.73 3.74 -8.27
C LYS A 348 15.95 3.71 -9.20
N ALA A 349 15.86 2.97 -10.29
CA ALA A 349 16.93 2.82 -11.27
C ALA A 349 17.30 4.14 -11.95
N GLU A 350 16.31 4.95 -12.34
CA GLU A 350 16.53 6.30 -12.86
C GLU A 350 17.21 7.19 -11.81
N ASN A 351 16.73 7.18 -10.56
CA ASN A 351 17.31 8.02 -9.53
C ASN A 351 18.77 7.67 -9.25
N PHE A 352 19.17 6.40 -9.40
CA PHE A 352 20.58 6.02 -9.36
C PHE A 352 21.40 6.71 -10.46
N GLN A 353 20.89 6.79 -11.70
CA GLN A 353 21.58 7.51 -12.80
C GLN A 353 21.74 9.00 -12.48
N GLU A 354 20.70 9.64 -11.95
CA GLU A 354 20.75 11.06 -11.56
C GLU A 354 21.82 11.32 -10.48
N THR A 355 22.01 10.35 -9.57
CA THR A 355 23.06 10.40 -8.54
C THR A 355 24.43 9.89 -8.98
N LYS A 356 24.63 9.61 -10.29
CA LYS A 356 25.88 9.05 -10.85
C LYS A 356 26.27 7.68 -10.29
N ARG A 357 25.28 6.90 -9.86
CA ARG A 357 25.42 5.51 -9.39
C ARG A 357 25.10 4.56 -10.55
N ASP A 358 25.92 4.64 -11.59
CA ASP A 358 25.61 4.03 -12.89
C ASP A 358 25.62 2.49 -12.81
N TRP A 359 26.49 1.90 -11.98
CA TRP A 359 26.53 0.46 -11.75
C TRP A 359 25.27 -0.07 -11.08
N GLU A 360 24.79 0.61 -10.03
CA GLU A 360 23.54 0.25 -9.36
C GLU A 360 22.33 0.46 -10.27
N SER A 361 22.34 1.51 -11.09
CA SER A 361 21.31 1.71 -12.10
C SER A 361 21.27 0.57 -13.12
N PHE A 362 22.42 0.16 -13.65
CA PHE A 362 22.51 -0.96 -14.58
C PHE A 362 21.89 -2.23 -13.98
N TRP A 363 22.32 -2.63 -12.78
CA TRP A 363 21.77 -3.83 -12.14
C TRP A 363 20.28 -3.69 -11.82
N ALA A 364 19.82 -2.50 -11.42
CA ALA A 364 18.40 -2.26 -11.15
C ALA A 364 17.53 -2.43 -12.41
N PHE A 365 17.97 -1.91 -13.56
CA PHE A 365 17.26 -2.12 -14.83
C PHE A 365 17.37 -3.56 -15.33
N TYR A 366 18.54 -4.19 -15.20
CA TYR A 366 18.74 -5.59 -15.57
C TYR A 366 17.77 -6.51 -14.83
N TRP A 367 17.69 -6.40 -13.50
CA TRP A 367 16.76 -7.22 -12.72
C TRP A 367 15.30 -6.84 -12.95
N LEU A 368 14.99 -5.58 -13.25
CA LEU A 368 13.65 -5.19 -13.68
C LEU A 368 13.23 -5.90 -14.97
N TYR A 369 14.14 -6.05 -15.94
CA TYR A 369 13.88 -6.80 -17.16
C TYR A 369 13.72 -8.30 -16.88
N GLN A 370 14.68 -8.90 -16.17
CA GLN A 370 14.70 -10.34 -15.88
C GLN A 370 13.48 -10.81 -15.06
N ASP A 371 13.03 -10.00 -14.09
CA ASP A 371 11.89 -10.36 -13.24
C ASP A 371 10.53 -10.15 -13.94
N PHE A 372 10.47 -9.30 -14.97
CA PHE A 372 9.22 -8.91 -15.64
C PHE A 372 9.25 -9.02 -17.18
N PRO A 373 9.63 -10.18 -17.76
CA PRO A 373 9.83 -10.34 -19.21
C PRO A 373 8.53 -10.28 -20.03
N LYS A 374 7.36 -10.36 -19.39
CA LYS A 374 6.04 -10.29 -20.04
C LYS A 374 5.32 -8.96 -19.82
N HIS A 375 5.98 -7.99 -19.20
CA HIS A 375 5.36 -6.69 -18.92
C HIS A 375 5.15 -5.89 -20.21
N LYS A 376 4.08 -5.09 -20.28
CA LYS A 376 3.75 -4.24 -21.44
C LYS A 376 4.87 -3.27 -21.86
N SER A 377 5.77 -2.96 -20.95
CA SER A 377 6.92 -2.06 -21.16
C SER A 377 8.25 -2.80 -21.20
N VAL A 378 8.25 -4.12 -21.43
CA VAL A 378 9.46 -4.95 -21.44
C VAL A 378 10.52 -4.41 -22.39
N GLU A 379 10.13 -3.91 -23.57
CA GLU A 379 11.04 -3.29 -24.54
C GLU A 379 11.79 -2.09 -23.94
N ASN A 380 11.13 -1.26 -23.11
CA ASN A 380 11.79 -0.17 -22.40
C ASN A 380 12.76 -0.70 -21.33
N PHE A 381 12.43 -1.81 -20.67
CA PHE A 381 13.25 -2.37 -19.57
C PHE A 381 14.56 -2.93 -20.11
N ILE A 382 14.50 -3.76 -21.16
CA ILE A 382 15.71 -4.31 -21.80
C ILE A 382 16.57 -3.20 -22.40
N TYR A 383 15.95 -2.19 -23.04
CA TYR A 383 16.69 -1.06 -23.60
C TYR A 383 17.39 -0.24 -22.51
N ALA A 384 16.72 0.05 -21.39
CA ALA A 384 17.34 0.76 -20.28
C ALA A 384 18.50 -0.04 -19.66
N ALA A 385 18.34 -1.36 -19.51
CA ALA A 385 19.41 -2.24 -19.04
C ALA A 385 20.60 -2.23 -20.01
N PHE A 386 20.35 -2.34 -21.31
CA PHE A 386 21.35 -2.28 -22.37
C PHE A 386 22.10 -0.94 -22.40
N ALA A 387 21.37 0.18 -22.39
CA ALA A 387 21.95 1.51 -22.41
C ALA A 387 22.80 1.78 -21.15
N SER A 388 22.34 1.34 -19.97
CA SER A 388 23.11 1.44 -18.73
C SER A 388 24.34 0.53 -18.74
N ALA A 389 24.25 -0.69 -19.28
CA ALA A 389 25.41 -1.58 -19.45
C ALA A 389 26.50 -0.95 -20.31
N ASN A 390 26.11 -0.30 -21.40
CA ASN A 390 27.03 0.42 -22.28
C ASN A 390 27.65 1.65 -21.57
N THR A 391 26.86 2.36 -20.76
CA THR A 391 27.33 3.52 -19.96
C THR A 391 28.44 3.12 -18.98
N VAL A 392 28.26 2.00 -18.26
CA VAL A 392 29.28 1.46 -17.34
C VAL A 392 30.39 0.65 -18.05
N LYS A 393 30.36 0.59 -19.39
CA LYS A 393 31.29 -0.16 -20.23
C LYS A 393 31.34 -1.66 -19.91
N HIS A 394 30.25 -2.24 -19.42
CA HIS A 394 30.14 -3.68 -19.20
C HIS A 394 29.85 -4.38 -20.52
N ARG A 395 30.90 -4.59 -21.33
CA ARG A 395 30.81 -5.03 -22.73
C ARG A 395 30.04 -6.33 -22.91
N GLU A 396 30.37 -7.35 -22.12
CA GLU A 396 29.73 -8.67 -22.19
C GLU A 396 28.21 -8.58 -22.03
N LYS A 397 27.74 -7.93 -20.95
CA LYS A 397 26.30 -7.75 -20.72
C LYS A 397 25.63 -6.83 -21.73
N SER A 398 26.34 -5.81 -22.23
CA SER A 398 25.83 -4.97 -23.31
C SER A 398 25.60 -5.78 -24.59
N ILE A 399 26.51 -6.69 -24.95
CA ILE A 399 26.36 -7.56 -26.13
C ILE A 399 25.21 -8.54 -25.92
N GLU A 400 25.17 -9.22 -24.77
CA GLU A 400 24.11 -10.18 -24.41
C GLU A 400 22.70 -9.56 -24.51
N LEU A 401 22.49 -8.41 -23.86
CA LEU A 401 21.20 -7.72 -23.86
C LEU A 401 20.82 -7.17 -25.24
N GLY A 402 21.80 -6.71 -26.01
CA GLY A 402 21.57 -6.21 -27.37
C GLY A 402 21.22 -7.34 -28.35
N GLU A 403 21.89 -8.49 -28.25
CA GLU A 403 21.53 -9.70 -29.02
C GLU A 403 20.12 -10.18 -28.67
N GLU A 404 19.78 -10.22 -27.38
CA GLU A 404 18.44 -10.58 -26.90
C GLU A 404 17.37 -9.60 -27.42
N TYR A 405 17.66 -8.30 -27.43
CA TYR A 405 16.79 -7.29 -28.02
C TYR A 405 16.56 -7.55 -29.51
N LEU A 406 17.63 -7.74 -30.27
CA LEU A 406 17.57 -7.85 -31.73
C LEU A 406 16.92 -9.16 -32.20
N LYS A 407 17.00 -10.21 -31.39
CA LYS A 407 16.32 -11.50 -31.63
C LYS A 407 14.80 -11.37 -31.68
N ASN A 408 14.22 -10.39 -30.96
CA ASN A 408 12.79 -10.14 -31.02
C ASN A 408 12.45 -9.11 -32.11
N GLU A 409 12.05 -9.59 -33.28
CA GLU A 409 11.71 -8.76 -34.44
C GLU A 409 10.55 -7.78 -34.20
N SER A 410 9.70 -8.03 -33.20
CA SER A 410 8.60 -7.12 -32.86
C SER A 410 9.05 -5.84 -32.13
N TRP A 411 10.25 -5.84 -31.54
CA TRP A 411 10.81 -4.68 -30.85
C TRP A 411 11.47 -3.73 -31.84
N MET A 412 10.80 -2.63 -32.12
CA MET A 412 11.18 -1.64 -33.13
C MET A 412 11.51 -0.27 -32.52
N LYS A 413 11.01 0.05 -31.32
CA LYS A 413 11.06 1.39 -30.74
C LYS A 413 12.50 1.91 -30.59
N PHE A 414 13.41 1.05 -30.16
CA PHE A 414 14.82 1.38 -29.98
C PHE A 414 15.73 0.60 -30.92
N ARG A 415 15.18 -0.09 -31.91
CA ARG A 415 15.96 -0.98 -32.79
C ARG A 415 17.08 -0.24 -33.52
N PRO A 416 16.88 0.97 -34.08
CA PRO A 416 17.99 1.71 -34.70
C PRO A 416 19.14 1.99 -33.73
N ASP A 417 18.84 2.49 -32.53
CA ASP A 417 19.86 2.80 -31.51
C ASP A 417 20.59 1.53 -31.03
N VAL A 418 19.85 0.44 -30.75
CA VAL A 418 20.43 -0.85 -30.32
C VAL A 418 21.33 -1.41 -31.41
N THR A 419 20.86 -1.41 -32.66
CA THR A 419 21.64 -1.93 -33.81
C THR A 419 22.94 -1.14 -33.97
N PHE A 420 22.88 0.18 -33.87
CA PHE A 420 24.05 1.04 -33.99
C PHE A 420 25.08 0.78 -32.89
N ILE A 421 24.64 0.74 -31.63
CA ILE A 421 25.52 0.48 -30.49
C ILE A 421 26.12 -0.93 -30.59
N MET A 422 25.32 -1.93 -30.99
CA MET A 422 25.78 -3.31 -31.16
C MET A 422 26.80 -3.49 -32.28
N ALA A 423 26.59 -2.85 -33.43
CA ALA A 423 27.56 -2.88 -34.53
C ALA A 423 28.91 -2.31 -34.08
N ASN A 424 28.90 -1.15 -33.42
CA ASN A 424 30.12 -0.60 -32.86
C ASN A 424 30.71 -1.50 -31.75
N ALA A 425 29.87 -2.18 -30.96
CA ALA A 425 30.31 -3.10 -29.93
C ALA A 425 31.07 -4.31 -30.53
N TYR A 426 30.52 -4.93 -31.58
CA TYR A 426 31.16 -6.01 -32.32
C TYR A 426 32.46 -5.57 -32.99
N ARG A 427 32.45 -4.42 -33.67
CA ARG A 427 33.65 -3.86 -34.30
C ARG A 427 34.79 -3.70 -33.30
N LEU A 428 34.52 -3.09 -32.15
CA LEU A 428 35.52 -2.87 -31.11
C LEU A 428 36.01 -4.19 -30.49
N GLU A 429 35.13 -5.17 -30.30
CA GLU A 429 35.54 -6.47 -29.77
C GLU A 429 36.41 -7.23 -30.78
N ALA A 430 36.05 -7.18 -32.07
CA ALA A 430 36.89 -7.70 -33.14
C ALA A 430 38.28 -7.06 -33.13
N GLU A 431 38.36 -5.74 -32.99
CA GLU A 431 39.63 -5.02 -32.90
C GLU A 431 40.46 -5.41 -31.67
N ASN A 432 39.83 -5.66 -30.52
CA ASN A 432 40.51 -6.11 -29.32
C ASN A 432 41.08 -7.52 -29.49
N GLN A 433 40.28 -8.44 -30.03
CA GLN A 433 40.72 -9.81 -30.32
C GLN A 433 41.84 -9.84 -31.36
N LEU A 434 41.77 -8.98 -32.39
CA LEU A 434 42.83 -8.84 -33.38
C LEU A 434 44.14 -8.35 -32.76
N LYS A 435 44.08 -7.36 -31.84
CA LYS A 435 45.26 -6.89 -31.11
C LYS A 435 45.90 -8.01 -30.29
N ILE A 436 45.10 -8.84 -29.63
CA ILE A 436 45.60 -10.02 -28.88
C ILE A 436 46.27 -11.00 -29.83
N ALA A 437 45.62 -11.31 -30.97
CA ALA A 437 46.16 -12.21 -31.97
C ALA A 437 47.51 -11.74 -32.52
N VAL A 438 47.62 -10.46 -32.89
CA VAL A 438 48.85 -9.84 -33.40
C VAL A 438 49.95 -9.84 -32.34
N ALA A 439 49.63 -9.49 -31.09
CA ALA A 439 50.61 -9.48 -30.00
C ALA A 439 51.20 -10.87 -29.71
N LEU A 440 50.41 -11.93 -29.92
CA LEU A 440 50.82 -13.32 -29.67
C LEU A 440 51.31 -14.04 -30.95
N GLN A 441 51.30 -13.39 -32.10
CA GLN A 441 51.54 -14.03 -33.40
C GLN A 441 52.95 -14.63 -33.53
N ASN A 442 53.95 -14.03 -32.86
CA ASN A 442 55.33 -14.50 -32.87
C ASN A 442 55.72 -15.29 -31.61
N ALA A 443 54.73 -15.72 -30.81
CA ALA A 443 55.00 -16.43 -29.57
C ALA A 443 55.65 -17.80 -29.82
N VAL A 444 56.63 -18.14 -28.98
CA VAL A 444 57.42 -19.37 -29.12
C VAL A 444 56.70 -20.55 -28.47
N SER A 445 55.88 -20.31 -27.44
CA SER A 445 55.17 -21.38 -26.73
C SER A 445 53.91 -21.85 -27.47
N THR A 446 53.63 -23.15 -27.42
CA THR A 446 52.43 -23.76 -28.03
C THR A 446 51.13 -23.20 -27.43
N SER A 447 51.13 -22.89 -26.13
CA SER A 447 49.98 -22.31 -25.43
C SER A 447 49.62 -20.92 -25.96
N GLU A 448 50.62 -20.07 -26.18
CA GLU A 448 50.41 -18.72 -26.69
C GLU A 448 50.00 -18.72 -28.17
N ARG A 449 50.52 -19.65 -28.98
CA ARG A 449 50.07 -19.84 -30.37
C ARG A 449 48.60 -20.22 -30.45
N ASN A 450 48.17 -21.21 -29.64
CA ASN A 450 46.76 -21.60 -29.56
C ASN A 450 45.86 -20.41 -29.15
N ARG A 451 46.35 -19.58 -28.22
CA ARG A 451 45.63 -18.36 -27.80
C ARG A 451 45.57 -17.31 -28.92
N ALA A 452 46.64 -17.15 -29.70
CA ALA A 452 46.68 -16.26 -30.87
C ALA A 452 45.66 -16.69 -31.93
N ASP A 453 45.62 -17.98 -32.27
CA ASP A 453 44.69 -18.53 -33.25
C ASP A 453 43.24 -18.39 -32.78
N THR A 454 42.97 -18.69 -31.50
CA THR A 454 41.63 -18.50 -30.91
C THR A 454 41.20 -17.03 -30.96
N ALA A 455 42.10 -16.10 -30.62
CA ALA A 455 41.80 -14.68 -30.69
C ALA A 455 41.58 -14.21 -32.14
N LYS A 456 42.34 -14.71 -33.10
CA LYS A 456 42.16 -14.41 -34.53
C LYS A 456 40.80 -14.90 -35.03
N GLN A 457 40.41 -16.12 -34.67
CA GLN A 457 39.10 -16.67 -35.03
C GLN A 457 37.97 -15.83 -34.43
N LYS A 458 38.04 -15.52 -33.13
CA LYS A 458 37.06 -14.63 -32.47
C LYS A 458 36.99 -13.26 -33.13
N SER A 459 38.13 -12.68 -33.54
CA SER A 459 38.15 -11.41 -34.26
C SER A 459 37.36 -11.49 -35.57
N ASN A 460 37.54 -12.56 -36.34
CA ASN A 460 36.81 -12.75 -37.59
C ASN A 460 35.32 -12.93 -37.33
N ASP A 461 34.94 -13.78 -36.38
CA ASP A 461 33.55 -14.01 -36.00
C ASP A 461 32.83 -12.70 -35.61
N TYR A 462 33.50 -11.81 -34.86
CA TYR A 462 32.92 -10.51 -34.51
C TYR A 462 32.85 -9.53 -35.69
N TYR A 463 33.81 -9.55 -36.61
CA TYR A 463 33.69 -8.74 -37.84
C TYR A 463 32.54 -9.23 -38.72
N ASP A 464 32.34 -10.55 -38.83
CA ASP A 464 31.24 -11.11 -39.61
C ASP A 464 29.88 -10.73 -38.99
N ARG A 465 29.74 -10.82 -37.66
CA ARG A 465 28.55 -10.30 -36.94
C ARG A 465 28.34 -8.80 -37.14
N PHE A 466 29.42 -8.02 -37.16
CA PHE A 466 29.37 -6.59 -37.43
C PHE A 466 28.81 -6.32 -38.84
N PHE A 467 29.38 -6.93 -39.88
CA PHE A 467 28.94 -6.71 -41.26
C PHE A 467 27.51 -7.20 -41.49
N ASP A 468 27.15 -8.39 -41.01
CA ASP A 468 25.78 -8.94 -41.09
C ASP A 468 24.76 -8.00 -40.44
N LEU A 469 25.09 -7.44 -39.26
CA LEU A 469 24.20 -6.52 -38.57
C LEU A 469 24.04 -5.19 -39.32
N CYS A 470 25.12 -4.65 -39.89
CA CYS A 470 25.08 -3.43 -40.70
C CYS A 470 24.23 -3.63 -41.96
N ASP A 471 24.41 -4.76 -42.64
CA ASP A 471 23.67 -5.11 -43.86
C ASP A 471 22.17 -5.24 -43.59
N LYS A 472 21.80 -5.94 -42.52
CA LYS A 472 20.40 -6.07 -42.08
C LYS A 472 19.77 -4.72 -41.77
N TYR A 473 20.53 -3.80 -41.15
CA TYR A 473 20.05 -2.46 -40.86
C TYR A 473 19.81 -1.64 -42.14
N LEU A 474 20.78 -1.63 -43.07
CA LEU A 474 20.66 -0.89 -44.33
C LEU A 474 19.49 -1.41 -45.18
N ALA A 475 19.29 -2.73 -45.23
CA ALA A 475 18.13 -3.33 -45.88
C ALA A 475 16.80 -2.86 -45.27
N LEU A 476 16.74 -2.71 -43.93
CA LEU A 476 15.56 -2.21 -43.22
C LEU A 476 15.35 -0.71 -43.49
N ALA A 477 16.41 0.10 -43.43
CA ALA A 477 16.36 1.54 -43.67
C ALA A 477 15.93 1.89 -45.11
N HIS A 478 16.27 1.04 -46.09
CA HIS A 478 15.95 1.25 -47.51
C HIS A 478 14.66 0.58 -47.95
N LYS A 479 13.96 -0.13 -47.05
CA LYS A 479 12.68 -0.74 -47.37
C LYS A 479 11.66 0.33 -47.74
N SER A 480 10.86 0.09 -48.78
CA SER A 480 9.78 0.98 -49.17
C SER A 480 8.81 1.19 -48.00
N GLY A 481 8.57 2.46 -47.62
CA GLY A 481 7.78 2.83 -46.45
C GLY A 481 8.53 2.87 -45.11
N ALA A 482 9.86 2.74 -45.10
CA ALA A 482 10.67 2.93 -43.90
C ALA A 482 10.52 4.36 -43.34
N LYS A 483 10.40 4.46 -42.01
CA LYS A 483 10.25 5.75 -41.32
C LYS A 483 11.59 6.49 -41.28
N ASP A 484 11.55 7.81 -41.09
CA ASP A 484 12.77 8.61 -40.94
C ASP A 484 13.62 8.16 -39.75
N GLU A 485 12.97 7.68 -38.67
CA GLU A 485 13.63 7.08 -37.51
C GLU A 485 14.44 5.83 -37.87
N ASP A 486 13.96 5.01 -38.82
CA ASP A 486 14.63 3.80 -39.28
C ASP A 486 15.87 4.13 -40.13
N LYS A 487 15.93 5.33 -40.71
CA LYS A 487 17.04 5.82 -41.54
C LYS A 487 18.10 6.61 -40.77
N LYS A 488 17.84 6.90 -39.48
CA LYS A 488 18.63 7.79 -38.62
C LYS A 488 20.14 7.55 -38.70
N TYR A 489 20.59 6.30 -38.76
CA TYR A 489 22.01 5.95 -38.74
C TYR A 489 22.54 5.39 -40.06
N ALA A 490 21.76 5.36 -41.15
CA ALA A 490 22.15 4.67 -42.39
C ALA A 490 23.51 5.14 -42.91
N LYS A 491 23.76 6.46 -42.92
CA LYS A 491 25.05 7.04 -43.29
C LYS A 491 26.19 6.63 -42.35
N ASP A 492 25.92 6.57 -41.04
CA ASP A 492 26.93 6.19 -40.06
C ASP A 492 27.32 4.71 -40.19
N PHE A 493 26.37 3.84 -40.53
CA PHE A 493 26.64 2.44 -40.85
C PHE A 493 27.54 2.29 -42.08
N VAL A 494 27.23 2.99 -43.18
CA VAL A 494 28.07 3.03 -44.39
C VAL A 494 29.49 3.48 -44.04
N ASN A 495 29.64 4.58 -43.29
CA ASN A 495 30.94 5.10 -42.86
C ASN A 495 31.70 4.08 -41.99
N MET A 496 31.02 3.42 -41.05
CA MET A 496 31.62 2.44 -40.15
C MET A 496 32.10 1.21 -40.91
N MET A 497 31.29 0.67 -41.82
CA MET A 497 31.67 -0.44 -42.69
C MET A 497 32.86 -0.07 -43.56
N GLY A 498 32.82 1.10 -44.20
CA GLY A 498 33.92 1.62 -45.02
C GLY A 498 35.23 1.66 -44.25
N SER A 499 35.22 2.25 -43.04
CA SER A 499 36.40 2.31 -42.18
C SER A 499 36.95 0.92 -41.84
N VAL A 500 36.09 -0.08 -41.62
CA VAL A 500 36.53 -1.46 -41.30
C VAL A 500 37.12 -2.13 -42.53
N TYR A 501 36.49 -2.00 -43.71
CA TYR A 501 37.04 -2.55 -44.96
C TYR A 501 38.43 -1.97 -45.27
N PHE A 502 38.61 -0.65 -45.12
CA PHE A 502 39.93 0.00 -45.26
C PHE A 502 40.95 -0.58 -44.29
N LYS A 503 40.59 -0.68 -43.01
CA LYS A 503 41.49 -1.18 -41.96
C LYS A 503 41.92 -2.63 -42.20
N LEU A 504 41.00 -3.46 -42.71
CA LEU A 504 41.26 -4.87 -43.04
C LEU A 504 41.88 -5.06 -44.44
N LYS A 505 42.14 -3.97 -45.19
CA LYS A 505 42.67 -4.00 -46.56
C LYS A 505 41.79 -4.80 -47.54
N ARG A 506 40.48 -4.83 -47.30
CA ARG A 506 39.46 -5.51 -48.13
C ARG A 506 38.89 -4.55 -49.17
N TYR A 507 39.76 -4.01 -50.04
CA TYR A 507 39.38 -2.95 -50.99
C TYR A 507 38.45 -3.42 -52.11
N GLY A 508 38.58 -4.67 -52.55
CA GLY A 508 37.68 -5.27 -53.55
C GLY A 508 36.24 -5.34 -53.04
N ASP A 509 36.08 -5.93 -51.85
CA ASP A 509 34.78 -6.06 -51.18
C ASP A 509 34.13 -4.70 -50.89
N LEU A 510 34.93 -3.69 -50.52
CA LEU A 510 34.45 -2.32 -50.36
C LEU A 510 33.82 -1.77 -51.65
N LEU A 511 34.53 -1.95 -52.78
CA LEU A 511 34.10 -1.47 -54.07
C LEU A 511 32.84 -2.21 -54.54
N GLU A 512 32.80 -3.53 -54.40
CA GLU A 512 31.62 -4.34 -54.73
C GLU A 512 30.40 -3.92 -53.90
N LYS A 513 30.60 -3.63 -52.60
CA LYS A 513 29.51 -3.32 -51.68
C LYS A 513 28.89 -1.93 -51.88
N PHE A 514 29.72 -0.94 -52.22
CA PHE A 514 29.30 0.47 -52.30
C PHE A 514 29.38 1.07 -53.71
N ALA A 515 29.62 0.26 -54.74
CA ALA A 515 29.51 0.72 -56.13
C ALA A 515 28.07 1.18 -56.41
N GLY A 516 27.91 2.48 -56.73
CA GLY A 516 26.62 3.10 -57.03
C GLY A 516 25.90 3.76 -55.85
N TYR A 517 26.45 3.70 -54.62
CA TYR A 517 25.84 4.35 -53.45
C TYR A 517 25.97 5.88 -53.54
N GLU A 518 24.85 6.61 -53.71
CA GLU A 518 24.80 8.07 -53.64
C GLU A 518 23.95 8.53 -52.45
N ASN A 519 24.50 9.41 -51.59
CA ASN A 519 23.78 10.04 -50.46
C ASN A 519 23.07 9.06 -49.50
N GLY A 520 23.57 7.84 -49.35
CA GLY A 520 22.98 6.83 -48.46
C GLY A 520 21.75 6.15 -49.07
N VAL A 521 21.64 6.11 -50.39
CA VAL A 521 20.66 5.32 -51.14
C VAL A 521 21.44 4.51 -52.19
N MET A 522 21.04 3.25 -52.40
CA MET A 522 21.51 2.44 -53.53
C MET A 522 20.85 2.86 -54.82
#